data_AF-A0A961P1Z0-F1
#
_entry.id   AF-A0A961P1Z0-F1
#
_cell.length_a   1.000
_cell.length_b   1.000
_cell.length_c   1.000
_cell.angle_alpha   90.00
_cell.angle_beta   90.00
_cell.angle_gamma   90.00
#
_symmetry.space_group_name_H-M   'P 1'
#
loop_
_entity.id
_entity.type
_entity.pdbx_description
1 polymer ?
#
loop_
_entity_poly.entity_id
_entity_poly.type
_entity_poly.pdbx_seq_one_letter_code
_entity_poly.pdbx_strand_id
1 'polypeptide(L)'
;MLPITLHPMPAFPQCDGEQWEVGAPDELAHLVALVLVGRVFHARSILEGAHLSPPSIGESLKDKLRTELHPGSAKGNEHRDGLLFEIICWVAAQIGKTDSERIDDPHLKSTTQGTDGVKVSVDPTTKRLTKATIYEYKCTTNHRQKFQSQVLKSFGEYFSGDRDNQLAQAVTALLAGFGFDDSQLAEAYDTLIQTRPLAFDASLTVSPSVFPAEKCVALFKDYDGLGVAPEMRGGNTLPLEDVRAWFSDFASRVWAQIETFDV
;
A
#
# COMPACT_ATOMS: atom_id res chain seq x y z
N MET A 1 15.86 9.78 8.72
CA MET A 1 16.38 8.77 7.76
C MET A 1 15.25 8.49 6.77
N LEU A 2 15.35 7.55 5.83
CA LEU A 2 14.12 7.01 5.24
C LEU A 2 13.58 5.93 6.19
N PRO A 3 12.29 5.91 6.52
CA PRO A 3 11.72 4.95 7.48
C PRO A 3 11.78 3.51 6.97
N ILE A 4 11.71 3.34 5.65
CA ILE A 4 11.78 2.06 4.93
C ILE A 4 12.81 2.20 3.81
N THR A 5 13.65 1.18 3.65
CA THR A 5 14.53 1.02 2.49
C THR A 5 13.92 -0.02 1.56
N LEU A 6 13.90 0.29 0.26
CA LEU A 6 13.36 -0.56 -0.80
C LEU A 6 14.53 -1.19 -1.56
N HIS A 7 14.78 -2.50 -1.35
CA HIS A 7 15.87 -3.21 -2.01
C HIS A 7 15.33 -3.94 -3.24
N PRO A 8 15.81 -3.65 -4.46
CA PRO A 8 15.39 -4.40 -5.65
C PRO A 8 15.64 -5.91 -5.47
N MET A 9 14.59 -6.70 -5.69
CA MET A 9 14.59 -8.16 -5.55
C MET A 9 13.72 -8.77 -6.65
N PRO A 10 14.15 -8.70 -7.92
CA PRO A 10 13.37 -9.27 -9.02
C PRO A 10 13.25 -10.80 -8.85
N ALA A 11 12.04 -11.31 -9.07
CA ALA A 11 11.70 -12.73 -8.94
C ALA A 11 11.30 -13.31 -10.30
N PHE A 12 12.15 -13.12 -11.32
CA PHE A 12 11.85 -13.57 -12.68
C PHE A 12 11.65 -15.10 -12.76
N PRO A 13 10.70 -15.56 -13.61
CA PRO A 13 9.87 -14.77 -14.54
C PRO A 13 8.61 -14.15 -13.90
N GLN A 14 8.40 -14.34 -12.60
CA GLN A 14 7.14 -14.03 -11.94
C GLN A 14 6.87 -12.54 -11.87
N CYS A 15 7.83 -11.73 -11.43
CA CYS A 15 7.61 -10.30 -11.24
C CYS A 15 8.94 -9.55 -11.10
N ASP A 16 8.89 -8.26 -11.36
CA ASP A 16 9.82 -7.33 -10.73
C ASP A 16 9.41 -7.15 -9.25
N GLY A 17 10.22 -6.49 -8.44
CA GLY A 17 9.79 -6.21 -7.06
C GLY A 17 10.91 -5.89 -6.11
N GLU A 18 10.52 -5.76 -4.85
CA GLU A 18 11.37 -5.26 -3.79
C GLU A 18 11.28 -6.11 -2.53
N GLN A 19 12.37 -6.09 -1.78
CA GLN A 19 12.39 -6.52 -0.40
C GLN A 19 12.56 -5.29 0.50
N TRP A 20 11.62 -5.09 1.40
CA TRP A 20 11.57 -3.92 2.26
C TRP A 20 12.27 -4.19 3.57
N GLU A 21 13.01 -3.19 4.04
CA GLU A 21 13.67 -3.18 5.34
C GLU A 21 13.25 -1.94 6.12
N VAL A 22 12.72 -2.14 7.33
CA VAL A 22 12.38 -1.03 8.24
C VAL A 22 13.62 -0.63 9.03
N GLY A 23 14.35 0.36 8.53
CA GLY A 23 15.59 0.85 9.15
C GLY A 23 15.38 1.85 10.29
N ALA A 24 14.26 2.58 10.29
CA ALA A 24 13.91 3.55 11.34
C ALA A 24 12.45 3.34 11.80
N PRO A 25 12.20 2.34 12.68
CA PRO A 25 10.84 1.95 13.07
C PRO A 25 10.07 3.05 13.79
N ASP A 26 10.73 3.94 14.53
CA ASP A 26 10.06 5.05 15.22
C ASP A 26 9.65 6.18 14.24
N GLU A 27 10.46 6.44 13.21
CA GLU A 27 10.09 7.35 12.12
C GLU A 27 8.91 6.79 11.31
N LEU A 28 8.92 5.47 11.03
CA LEU A 28 7.79 4.80 10.39
C LEU A 28 6.53 4.86 11.26
N ALA A 29 6.66 4.58 12.56
CA ALA A 29 5.57 4.64 13.51
C ALA A 29 4.93 6.03 13.59
N HIS A 30 5.75 7.09 13.49
CA HIS A 30 5.27 8.47 13.45
C HIS A 30 4.39 8.74 12.22
N LEU A 31 4.82 8.31 11.03
CA LEU A 31 4.03 8.44 9.81
C LEU A 31 2.72 7.64 9.88
N VAL A 32 2.78 6.41 10.38
CA VAL A 32 1.59 5.57 10.56
C VAL A 32 0.62 6.19 11.57
N ALA A 33 1.13 6.76 12.67
CA ALA A 33 0.32 7.48 13.65
C ALA A 33 -0.42 8.66 13.03
N LEU A 34 0.26 9.47 12.22
CA LEU A 34 -0.35 10.59 11.48
C LEU A 34 -1.46 10.13 10.55
N VAL A 35 -1.24 9.03 9.81
CA VAL A 35 -2.27 8.46 8.94
C VAL A 35 -3.49 8.00 9.74
N LEU A 36 -3.29 7.26 10.84
CA LEU A 36 -4.38 6.75 11.67
C LEU A 36 -5.26 7.86 12.28
N VAL A 37 -4.68 9.03 12.57
CA VAL A 37 -5.43 10.19 13.08
C VAL A 37 -6.03 11.05 11.96
N GLY A 38 -5.99 10.60 10.70
CA GLY A 38 -6.56 11.29 9.55
C GLY A 38 -5.69 12.42 9.00
N ARG A 39 -4.40 12.45 9.34
CA ARG A 39 -3.42 13.46 8.88
C ARG A 39 -2.51 12.92 7.79
N VAL A 40 -3.08 12.21 6.81
CA VAL A 40 -2.33 11.65 5.68
C VAL A 40 -1.52 12.70 4.89
N PHE A 41 -2.06 13.92 4.72
CA PHE A 41 -1.32 15.03 4.11
C PHE A 41 -0.05 15.38 4.89
N HIS A 42 -0.12 15.39 6.23
CA HIS A 42 1.03 15.67 7.09
C HIS A 42 2.11 14.57 6.90
N ALA A 43 1.71 13.31 6.89
CA ALA A 43 2.63 12.20 6.64
C ALA A 43 3.33 12.33 5.27
N ARG A 44 2.59 12.69 4.21
CA ARG A 44 3.17 12.97 2.88
C ARG A 44 4.17 14.13 2.93
N SER A 45 3.82 15.25 3.56
CA SER A 45 4.71 16.40 3.67
C SER A 45 6.01 16.07 4.41
N ILE A 46 5.97 15.24 5.46
CA ILE A 46 7.19 14.79 6.16
C ILE A 46 8.06 13.93 5.25
N LEU A 47 7.47 13.02 4.46
CA LEU A 47 8.20 12.24 3.47
C LEU A 47 8.88 13.13 2.41
N GLU A 48 8.30 14.28 2.12
CA GLU A 48 8.85 15.32 1.23
C GLU A 48 9.82 16.29 1.93
N GLY A 49 10.15 16.03 3.21
CA GLY A 49 11.15 16.78 3.98
C GLY A 49 10.61 17.94 4.80
N ALA A 50 9.29 18.08 4.93
CA ALA A 50 8.70 19.11 5.78
C ALA A 50 8.86 18.79 7.28
N HIS A 51 9.00 19.84 8.09
CA HIS A 51 8.91 19.75 9.54
C HIS A 51 7.62 20.43 9.99
N LEU A 52 6.69 19.64 10.49
CA LEU A 52 5.35 20.08 10.88
C LEU A 52 5.13 19.77 12.35
N SER A 53 4.43 20.65 13.06
CA SER A 53 4.11 20.44 14.47
C SER A 53 3.14 19.27 14.63
N PRO A 54 3.21 18.52 15.76
CA PRO A 54 2.24 17.48 16.08
C PRO A 54 0.80 17.99 15.96
N PRO A 55 -0.14 17.16 15.44
CA PRO A 55 -1.53 17.54 15.38
C PRO A 55 -2.17 17.54 16.77
N SER A 56 -3.23 18.33 16.96
CA SER A 56 -4.18 18.13 18.05
C SER A 56 -5.27 17.14 17.61
N ILE A 57 -5.62 16.22 18.49
CA ILE A 57 -6.63 15.18 18.28
C ILE A 57 -7.55 15.03 19.50
N GLY A 58 -8.83 14.78 19.27
CA GLY A 58 -9.78 14.62 20.37
C GLY A 58 -9.54 13.35 21.19
N GLU A 59 -9.81 13.41 22.50
CA GLU A 59 -9.65 12.29 23.43
C GLU A 59 -10.41 11.03 22.99
N SER A 60 -11.62 11.20 22.44
CA SER A 60 -12.43 10.07 21.95
C SER A 60 -11.78 9.32 20.80
N LEU A 61 -11.01 10.00 19.94
CA LEU A 61 -10.24 9.35 18.89
C LEU A 61 -9.02 8.63 19.49
N LYS A 62 -8.33 9.23 20.47
CA LYS A 62 -7.24 8.57 21.18
C LYS A 62 -7.69 7.26 21.83
N ASP A 63 -8.80 7.27 22.57
CA ASP A 63 -9.35 6.08 23.22
C ASP A 63 -9.70 4.97 22.22
N LYS A 64 -10.31 5.37 21.09
CA LYS A 64 -10.63 4.45 19.99
C LYS A 64 -9.36 3.81 19.42
N LEU A 65 -8.37 4.63 19.06
CA LEU A 65 -7.11 4.15 18.49
C LEU A 65 -6.31 3.29 19.47
N ARG A 66 -6.34 3.59 20.78
CA ARG A 66 -5.72 2.76 21.81
C ARG A 66 -6.26 1.34 21.78
N THR A 67 -7.58 1.21 21.69
CA THR A 67 -8.29 -0.08 21.64
C THR A 67 -8.02 -0.83 20.34
N GLU A 68 -7.97 -0.13 19.21
CA GLU A 68 -7.71 -0.71 17.89
C GLU A 68 -6.25 -1.17 17.73
N LEU A 69 -5.28 -0.48 18.33
CA LEU A 69 -3.87 -0.86 18.34
C LEU A 69 -3.56 -1.98 19.35
N HIS A 70 -4.34 -2.10 20.42
CA HIS A 70 -4.17 -3.12 21.48
C HIS A 70 -5.44 -3.96 21.68
N PRO A 71 -5.91 -4.68 20.66
CA PRO A 71 -7.08 -5.51 20.75
C PRO A 71 -6.85 -6.72 21.67
N GLY A 72 -7.87 -7.09 22.45
CA GLY A 72 -7.81 -8.23 23.36
C GLY A 72 -8.09 -9.60 22.74
N SER A 73 -8.11 -9.74 21.41
CA SER A 73 -8.48 -10.99 20.73
C SER A 73 -7.57 -11.30 19.54
N ALA A 74 -7.40 -12.58 19.21
CA ALA A 74 -6.60 -13.01 18.05
C ALA A 74 -7.11 -12.42 16.73
N LYS A 75 -8.42 -12.41 16.50
CA LYS A 75 -9.02 -11.80 15.31
C LYS A 75 -8.79 -10.28 15.27
N GLY A 76 -8.93 -9.61 16.41
CA GLY A 76 -8.63 -8.18 16.51
C GLY A 76 -7.16 -7.90 16.21
N ASN A 77 -6.26 -8.74 16.72
CA ASN A 77 -4.84 -8.67 16.42
C ASN A 77 -4.60 -8.77 14.90
N GLU A 78 -5.24 -9.71 14.19
CA GLU A 78 -5.09 -9.86 12.73
C GLU A 78 -5.57 -8.62 11.96
N HIS A 79 -6.70 -8.04 12.38
CA HIS A 79 -7.20 -6.80 11.77
C HIS A 79 -6.25 -5.62 11.99
N ARG A 80 -5.69 -5.49 13.20
CA ARG A 80 -4.71 -4.47 13.58
C ARG A 80 -3.45 -4.58 12.72
N ASP A 81 -2.94 -5.78 12.51
CA ASP A 81 -1.78 -6.03 11.64
C ASP A 81 -2.06 -5.70 10.18
N GLY A 82 -3.21 -6.11 9.66
CA GLY A 82 -3.62 -5.80 8.29
C GLY A 82 -3.67 -4.30 8.04
N LEU A 83 -4.30 -3.56 8.95
CA LEU A 83 -4.38 -2.09 8.87
C LEU A 83 -3.00 -1.43 8.93
N LEU A 84 -2.15 -1.84 9.87
CA LEU A 84 -0.80 -1.28 9.98
C LEU A 84 0.04 -1.59 8.74
N PHE A 85 -0.07 -2.81 8.20
CA PHE A 85 0.66 -3.20 7.00
C PHE A 85 0.20 -2.43 5.77
N GLU A 86 -1.11 -2.21 5.59
CA GLU A 86 -1.65 -1.37 4.51
C GLU A 86 -1.05 0.04 4.53
N ILE A 87 -0.95 0.66 5.71
CA ILE A 87 -0.33 1.98 5.85
C ILE A 87 1.19 1.93 5.56
N ILE A 88 1.88 0.86 5.99
CA ILE A 88 3.30 0.65 5.65
C ILE A 88 3.49 0.53 4.13
N CYS A 89 2.64 -0.23 3.44
CA CYS A 89 2.66 -0.34 1.98
C CYS A 89 2.44 1.03 1.32
N TRP A 90 1.50 1.82 1.85
CA TRP A 90 1.31 3.19 1.38
C TRP A 90 2.57 4.05 1.59
N VAL A 91 3.23 3.98 2.75
CA VAL A 91 4.50 4.70 2.98
C VAL A 91 5.58 4.27 1.99
N ALA A 92 5.74 2.96 1.76
CA ALA A 92 6.69 2.44 0.77
C ALA A 92 6.38 2.96 -0.64
N ALA A 93 5.12 2.93 -1.05
CA ALA A 93 4.69 3.48 -2.34
C ALA A 93 4.96 4.98 -2.45
N GLN A 94 4.73 5.76 -1.39
CA GLN A 94 5.03 7.20 -1.36
C GLN A 94 6.54 7.50 -1.46
N ILE A 95 7.40 6.64 -0.90
CA ILE A 95 8.87 6.76 -1.02
C ILE A 95 9.32 6.45 -2.45
N GLY A 96 8.74 5.42 -3.09
CA GLY A 96 9.10 4.99 -4.44
C GLY A 96 8.46 5.80 -5.57
N LYS A 97 7.56 6.74 -5.28
CA LYS A 97 6.84 7.51 -6.32
C LYS A 97 7.72 8.55 -7.00
N THR A 98 7.39 8.83 -8.24
CA THR A 98 7.88 9.99 -9.00
C THR A 98 6.89 11.16 -8.95
N ASP A 99 7.32 12.35 -9.38
CA ASP A 99 6.46 13.53 -9.44
C ASP A 99 5.26 13.37 -10.40
N SER A 100 5.42 12.53 -11.42
CA SER A 100 4.41 12.12 -12.39
C SER A 100 3.42 11.07 -11.87
N GLU A 101 3.51 10.72 -10.59
CA GLU A 101 2.66 9.70 -9.98
C GLU A 101 1.84 10.24 -8.80
N ARG A 102 0.66 9.65 -8.61
CA ARG A 102 -0.16 9.80 -7.40
C ARG A 102 -0.70 8.47 -6.95
N ILE A 103 -0.78 8.33 -5.64
CA ILE A 103 -1.30 7.15 -4.95
C ILE A 103 -2.51 7.63 -4.16
N ASP A 104 -3.53 6.79 -4.06
CA ASP A 104 -4.66 7.02 -3.18
C ASP A 104 -4.25 7.02 -1.70
N ASP A 105 -5.17 7.50 -0.87
CA ASP A 105 -4.98 7.48 0.56
C ASP A 105 -5.35 6.09 1.13
N PRO A 106 -4.62 5.61 2.15
CA PRO A 106 -4.85 4.29 2.70
C PRO A 106 -6.22 4.23 3.38
N HIS A 107 -6.85 3.05 3.40
CA HIS A 107 -8.13 2.90 4.06
C HIS A 107 -7.95 2.91 5.58
N LEU A 108 -8.68 3.80 6.26
CA LEU A 108 -8.67 3.86 7.73
C LEU A 108 -9.64 2.85 8.38
N LYS A 109 -10.29 2.00 7.57
CA LYS A 109 -11.18 0.91 7.99
C LYS A 109 -11.11 -0.23 6.98
N SER A 110 -11.15 -1.47 7.46
CA SER A 110 -11.29 -2.65 6.60
C SER A 110 -12.56 -2.53 5.76
N THR A 111 -12.40 -2.40 4.44
CA THR A 111 -13.50 -2.50 3.50
C THR A 111 -13.52 -3.92 2.95
N THR A 112 -14.64 -4.60 3.06
CA THR A 112 -14.74 -6.02 2.71
C THR A 112 -14.75 -6.29 1.20
N GLN A 113 -14.72 -5.24 0.36
CA GLN A 113 -14.92 -5.33 -1.10
C GLN A 113 -14.19 -4.25 -1.92
N GLY A 114 -13.21 -3.53 -1.36
CA GLY A 114 -12.45 -2.48 -2.06
C GLY A 114 -11.17 -2.99 -2.73
N THR A 115 -10.58 -2.15 -3.57
CA THR A 115 -9.15 -2.22 -3.92
C THR A 115 -8.32 -1.88 -2.68
N ASP A 116 -7.19 -2.53 -2.43
CA ASP A 116 -6.32 -2.13 -1.29
C ASP A 116 -5.61 -0.79 -1.57
N GLY A 117 -5.36 -0.46 -2.85
CA GLY A 117 -4.91 0.87 -3.28
C GLY A 117 -4.72 0.99 -4.79
N VAL A 118 -4.57 2.22 -5.28
CA VAL A 118 -4.32 2.54 -6.70
C VAL A 118 -3.26 3.64 -6.81
N LYS A 119 -2.32 3.45 -7.75
CA LYS A 119 -1.41 4.50 -8.23
C LYS A 119 -1.67 4.81 -9.69
N VAL A 120 -1.72 6.10 -10.03
CA VAL A 120 -1.73 6.58 -11.42
C VAL A 120 -0.35 7.13 -11.77
N SER A 121 0.12 6.80 -12.97
CA SER A 121 1.25 7.47 -13.62
C SER A 121 0.71 8.27 -14.80
N VAL A 122 1.21 9.49 -15.00
CA VAL A 122 0.78 10.36 -16.09
C VAL A 122 1.96 10.91 -16.87
N ASP A 123 1.72 11.28 -18.12
CA ASP A 123 2.62 12.17 -18.84
C ASP A 123 2.39 13.61 -18.33
N PRO A 124 3.38 14.25 -17.70
CA PRO A 124 3.20 15.59 -17.14
C PRO A 124 3.04 16.68 -18.20
N THR A 125 3.50 16.44 -19.43
CA THR A 125 3.41 17.39 -20.55
C THR A 125 2.06 17.30 -21.24
N THR A 126 1.62 16.08 -21.56
CA THR A 126 0.38 15.88 -22.31
C THR A 126 -0.84 15.73 -21.40
N LYS A 127 -0.65 15.59 -20.07
CA LYS A 127 -1.72 15.33 -19.09
C LYS A 127 -2.57 14.12 -19.50
N ARG A 128 -1.88 13.01 -19.81
CA ARG A 128 -2.53 11.74 -20.19
C ARG A 128 -2.18 10.66 -19.19
N LEU A 129 -3.14 9.80 -18.88
CA LEU A 129 -2.91 8.57 -18.12
C LEU A 129 -1.98 7.64 -18.90
N THR A 130 -0.86 7.25 -18.31
CA THR A 130 0.09 6.32 -18.94
C THR A 130 0.08 4.96 -18.27
N LYS A 131 -0.28 4.87 -16.99
CA LYS A 131 -0.38 3.61 -16.25
C LYS A 131 -1.33 3.74 -15.06
N ALA A 132 -2.10 2.69 -14.78
CA ALA A 132 -2.80 2.50 -13.51
C ALA A 132 -2.25 1.25 -12.83
N THR A 133 -1.67 1.41 -11.64
CA THR A 133 -1.15 0.31 -10.83
C THR A 133 -2.15 -0.03 -9.74
N ILE A 134 -2.61 -1.29 -9.72
CA ILE A 134 -3.51 -1.81 -8.70
C ILE A 134 -2.68 -2.47 -7.61
N TYR A 135 -2.92 -2.09 -6.36
CA TYR A 135 -2.27 -2.69 -5.20
C TYR A 135 -3.15 -3.73 -4.51
N GLU A 136 -2.52 -4.81 -4.05
CA GLU A 136 -3.08 -5.78 -3.12
C GLU A 136 -2.07 -6.09 -2.03
N TYR A 137 -2.50 -5.98 -0.77
CA TYR A 137 -1.66 -6.16 0.41
C TYR A 137 -2.13 -7.34 1.22
N LYS A 138 -1.21 -8.16 1.73
CA LYS A 138 -1.55 -9.24 2.66
C LYS A 138 -0.55 -9.32 3.81
N CYS A 139 -1.01 -8.93 5.00
CA CYS A 139 -0.33 -9.26 6.25
C CYS A 139 -0.81 -10.63 6.73
N THR A 140 0.05 -11.64 6.62
CA THR A 140 -0.34 -13.03 6.87
C THR A 140 0.87 -13.94 7.12
N THR A 141 0.64 -15.03 7.84
CA THR A 141 1.58 -16.15 7.95
C THR A 141 1.40 -17.20 6.84
N ASN A 142 0.34 -17.10 6.02
CA ASN A 142 0.03 -18.02 4.91
C ASN A 142 0.22 -17.34 3.54
N HIS A 143 1.34 -16.63 3.38
CA HIS A 143 1.59 -15.69 2.27
C HIS A 143 1.35 -16.28 0.87
N ARG A 144 1.88 -17.48 0.57
CA ARG A 144 1.69 -18.11 -0.74
C ARG A 144 0.22 -18.45 -1.02
N GLN A 145 -0.48 -19.01 -0.03
CA GLN A 145 -1.89 -19.37 -0.18
C GLN A 145 -2.75 -18.12 -0.39
N LYS A 146 -2.49 -17.04 0.36
CA LYS A 146 -3.23 -15.77 0.23
C LYS A 146 -2.94 -15.06 -1.09
N PHE A 147 -1.69 -15.07 -1.53
CA PHE A 147 -1.33 -14.59 -2.86
C PHE A 147 -2.12 -15.34 -3.95
N GLN A 148 -2.12 -16.68 -3.92
CA GLN A 148 -2.81 -17.48 -4.92
C GLN A 148 -4.33 -17.29 -4.91
N SER A 149 -4.95 -17.40 -3.73
CA SER A 149 -6.41 -17.52 -3.60
C SER A 149 -7.14 -16.18 -3.54
N GLN A 150 -6.44 -15.08 -3.21
CA GLN A 150 -7.04 -13.77 -3.04
C GLN A 150 -6.42 -12.75 -3.98
N VAL A 151 -5.10 -12.57 -3.94
CA VAL A 151 -4.41 -11.52 -4.71
C VAL A 151 -4.53 -11.76 -6.21
N LEU A 152 -4.12 -12.94 -6.70
CA LEU A 152 -4.24 -13.27 -8.12
C LEU A 152 -5.69 -13.25 -8.61
N LYS A 153 -6.63 -13.68 -7.75
CA LYS A 153 -8.06 -13.61 -8.07
C LYS A 153 -8.51 -12.16 -8.27
N SER A 154 -8.17 -11.27 -7.33
CA SER A 154 -8.51 -9.85 -7.38
C SER A 154 -7.92 -9.17 -8.62
N PHE A 155 -6.63 -9.41 -8.90
CA PHE A 155 -6.00 -8.91 -10.12
C PHE A 155 -6.66 -9.43 -11.39
N GLY A 156 -7.08 -10.70 -11.41
CA GLY A 156 -7.86 -11.25 -12.51
C GLY A 156 -9.18 -10.49 -12.73
N GLU A 157 -9.90 -10.14 -11.66
CA GLU A 157 -11.16 -9.37 -11.71
C GLU A 157 -10.93 -7.92 -12.22
N TYR A 158 -9.79 -7.29 -11.88
CA TYR A 158 -9.41 -5.99 -12.47
C TYR A 158 -8.94 -6.14 -13.92
N PHE A 159 -8.27 -7.23 -14.27
CA PHE A 159 -7.79 -7.43 -15.63
C PHE A 159 -8.96 -7.72 -16.60
N SER A 160 -9.95 -8.51 -16.18
CA SER A 160 -11.16 -8.85 -16.96
C SER A 160 -12.12 -7.68 -17.14
N GLY A 161 -12.08 -6.70 -16.23
CA GLY A 161 -12.99 -5.56 -16.20
C GLY A 161 -14.20 -5.74 -15.29
N ASP A 162 -14.28 -6.83 -14.54
CA ASP A 162 -15.37 -7.08 -13.56
C ASP A 162 -15.42 -6.00 -12.47
N ARG A 163 -14.33 -5.27 -12.26
CA ARG A 163 -14.20 -4.16 -11.30
C ARG A 163 -13.94 -2.80 -11.96
N ASP A 164 -14.24 -2.63 -13.24
CA ASP A 164 -13.94 -1.39 -13.98
C ASP A 164 -14.60 -0.16 -13.37
N ASN A 165 -15.80 -0.28 -12.80
CA ASN A 165 -16.46 0.82 -12.11
C ASN A 165 -15.66 1.31 -10.88
N GLN A 166 -15.13 0.39 -10.08
CA GLN A 166 -14.32 0.70 -8.90
C GLN A 166 -12.99 1.33 -9.32
N LEU A 167 -12.31 0.71 -10.30
CA LEU A 167 -11.02 1.18 -10.79
C LEU A 167 -11.14 2.56 -11.45
N ALA A 168 -12.15 2.77 -12.30
CA ALA A 168 -12.39 4.06 -12.94
C ALA A 168 -12.67 5.17 -11.92
N GLN A 169 -13.46 4.88 -10.88
CA GLN A 169 -13.74 5.85 -9.81
C GLN A 169 -12.45 6.25 -9.08
N ALA A 170 -11.62 5.29 -8.70
CA ALA A 170 -10.36 5.57 -8.01
C ALA A 170 -9.37 6.35 -8.90
N VAL A 171 -9.18 5.91 -10.15
CA VAL A 171 -8.27 6.55 -11.11
C VAL A 171 -8.71 7.97 -11.42
N THR A 172 -9.98 8.21 -11.73
CA THR A 172 -10.47 9.57 -12.07
C THR A 172 -10.41 10.51 -10.88
N ALA A 173 -10.67 10.04 -9.65
CA ALA A 173 -10.51 10.84 -8.44
C ALA A 173 -9.06 11.27 -8.22
N LEU A 174 -8.10 10.37 -8.45
CA LEU A 174 -6.67 10.69 -8.36
C LEU A 174 -6.23 11.70 -9.41
N LEU A 175 -6.68 11.53 -10.65
CA LEU A 175 -6.35 12.44 -11.75
C LEU A 175 -6.94 13.84 -11.54
N ALA A 176 -8.16 13.93 -11.00
CA ALA A 176 -8.76 15.21 -10.62
C ALA A 176 -7.91 15.92 -9.55
N GLY A 177 -7.44 15.18 -8.54
CA GLY A 177 -6.47 15.68 -7.55
C GLY A 177 -5.10 16.06 -8.15
N PHE A 178 -4.78 15.56 -9.35
CA PHE A 178 -3.61 15.94 -10.15
C PHE A 178 -3.84 17.13 -11.08
N GLY A 179 -5.03 17.74 -11.01
CA GLY A 179 -5.42 18.91 -11.78
C GLY A 179 -5.79 18.60 -13.24
N PHE A 180 -6.32 17.40 -13.51
CA PHE A 180 -6.93 17.10 -14.80
C PHE A 180 -8.30 17.80 -14.91
N ASP A 181 -8.63 18.31 -16.10
CA ASP A 181 -9.96 18.85 -16.41
C ASP A 181 -10.95 17.76 -16.86
N ASP A 182 -12.23 18.12 -17.01
CA ASP A 182 -13.30 17.16 -17.36
C ASP A 182 -13.05 16.42 -18.68
N SER A 183 -12.46 17.08 -19.69
CA SER A 183 -12.16 16.46 -20.98
C SER A 183 -11.02 15.45 -20.83
N GLN A 184 -9.99 15.79 -20.06
CA GLN A 184 -8.86 14.92 -19.78
C GLN A 184 -9.28 13.71 -18.92
N LEU A 185 -10.20 13.91 -17.98
CA LEU A 185 -10.77 12.83 -17.17
C LEU A 185 -11.59 11.86 -18.03
N ALA A 186 -12.39 12.37 -18.97
CA ALA A 186 -13.13 11.54 -19.92
C ALA A 186 -12.18 10.72 -20.81
N GLU A 187 -11.11 11.34 -21.33
CA GLU A 187 -10.09 10.63 -22.12
C GLU A 187 -9.36 9.56 -21.28
N ALA A 188 -9.04 9.87 -20.03
CA ALA A 188 -8.39 8.92 -19.14
C ALA A 188 -9.29 7.72 -18.81
N TYR A 189 -10.59 7.93 -18.65
CA TYR A 189 -11.57 6.86 -18.52
C TYR A 189 -11.56 5.96 -19.76
N ASP A 190 -11.68 6.53 -20.96
CA ASP A 190 -11.68 5.75 -22.20
C ASP A 190 -10.36 4.98 -22.37
N THR A 191 -9.23 5.61 -22.06
CA THR A 191 -7.90 4.98 -22.09
C THR A 191 -7.84 3.79 -21.14
N LEU A 192 -8.29 3.96 -19.89
CA LEU A 192 -8.30 2.91 -18.87
C LEU A 192 -9.09 1.68 -19.32
N ILE A 193 -10.29 1.89 -19.87
CA ILE A 193 -11.19 0.81 -20.26
C ILE A 193 -10.76 0.13 -21.56
N GLN A 194 -10.34 0.91 -22.56
CA GLN A 194 -10.06 0.40 -23.91
C GLN A 194 -8.64 -0.17 -24.04
N THR A 195 -7.64 0.52 -23.49
CA THR A 195 -6.23 0.15 -23.67
C THR A 195 -5.64 -0.60 -22.48
N ARG A 196 -6.31 -0.53 -21.31
CA ARG A 196 -5.95 -1.21 -20.06
C ARG A 196 -4.45 -1.12 -19.75
N PRO A 197 -3.88 0.09 -19.55
CA PRO A 197 -2.48 0.27 -19.19
C PRO A 197 -2.24 -0.11 -17.72
N LEU A 198 -2.56 -1.36 -17.37
CA LEU A 198 -2.62 -1.85 -16.00
C LEU A 198 -1.28 -2.45 -15.59
N ALA A 199 -0.87 -2.11 -14.37
CA ALA A 199 0.13 -2.84 -13.61
C ALA A 199 -0.50 -3.36 -12.32
N PHE A 200 0.08 -4.41 -11.76
CA PHE A 200 -0.41 -5.07 -10.57
C PHE A 200 0.74 -5.19 -9.58
N ASP A 201 0.52 -4.81 -8.34
CA ASP A 201 1.57 -4.83 -7.32
C ASP A 201 1.05 -5.49 -6.05
N ALA A 202 1.66 -6.63 -5.73
CA ALA A 202 1.36 -7.43 -4.55
C ALA A 202 2.42 -7.21 -3.48
N SER A 203 2.02 -6.71 -2.32
CA SER A 203 2.92 -6.58 -1.17
C SER A 203 2.50 -7.55 -0.05
N LEU A 204 3.44 -8.35 0.45
CA LEU A 204 3.15 -9.34 1.49
C LEU A 204 4.18 -9.31 2.62
N THR A 205 3.70 -9.49 3.84
CA THR A 205 4.60 -9.91 4.93
C THR A 205 5.02 -11.35 4.71
N VAL A 206 6.28 -11.67 4.92
CA VAL A 206 6.81 -13.02 4.75
C VAL A 206 7.65 -13.43 5.95
N SER A 207 7.86 -14.74 6.11
CA SER A 207 8.74 -15.29 7.13
C SER A 207 9.55 -16.44 6.54
N PRO A 208 10.79 -16.69 7.03
CA PRO A 208 11.50 -15.94 8.06
C PRO A 208 12.08 -14.61 7.55
N SER A 209 12.76 -13.86 8.43
CA SER A 209 13.43 -12.59 8.12
C SER A 209 14.47 -12.70 6.99
N VAL A 210 15.07 -13.87 6.78
CA VAL A 210 15.90 -14.17 5.61
C VAL A 210 15.04 -14.80 4.50
N PHE A 211 14.72 -13.99 3.51
CA PHE A 211 13.82 -14.37 2.41
C PHE A 211 14.50 -14.19 1.04
N PRO A 212 15.29 -15.18 0.59
CA PRO A 212 16.07 -15.07 -0.65
C PRO A 212 15.20 -15.13 -1.90
N ALA A 213 15.79 -14.76 -3.04
CA ALA A 213 15.12 -14.69 -4.34
C ALA A 213 14.38 -15.98 -4.73
N GLU A 214 14.91 -17.18 -4.43
CA GLU A 214 14.21 -18.42 -4.76
C GLU A 214 12.88 -18.57 -4.01
N LYS A 215 12.81 -18.06 -2.76
CA LYS A 215 11.55 -18.02 -2.01
C LYS A 215 10.59 -16.97 -2.55
N CYS A 216 11.08 -15.82 -3.04
CA CYS A 216 10.25 -14.83 -3.75
C CYS A 216 9.64 -15.42 -5.01
N VAL A 217 10.43 -16.11 -5.84
CA VAL A 217 9.93 -16.81 -7.04
C VAL A 217 8.86 -17.84 -6.67
N ALA A 218 9.07 -18.62 -5.61
CA ALA A 218 8.09 -19.60 -5.15
C ALA A 218 6.81 -18.96 -4.59
N LEU A 219 6.93 -17.83 -3.88
CA LEU A 219 5.81 -17.04 -3.35
C LEU A 219 4.93 -16.51 -4.47
N PHE A 220 5.53 -15.86 -5.46
CA PHE A 220 4.84 -15.21 -6.58
C PHE A 220 4.57 -16.14 -7.76
N LYS A 221 4.71 -17.46 -7.57
CA LYS A 221 4.39 -18.43 -8.61
C LYS A 221 2.96 -18.22 -9.15
N ASP A 222 2.85 -18.30 -10.48
CA ASP A 222 1.64 -18.13 -11.30
C ASP A 222 1.24 -16.66 -11.53
N TYR A 223 2.08 -15.69 -11.16
CA TYR A 223 1.80 -14.27 -11.40
C TYR A 223 1.89 -13.90 -12.88
N ASP A 224 2.75 -14.59 -13.62
CA ASP A 224 2.84 -14.54 -15.08
C ASP A 224 1.52 -14.91 -15.80
N GLY A 225 0.64 -15.66 -15.12
CA GLY A 225 -0.69 -16.00 -15.61
C GLY A 225 -1.61 -14.80 -15.92
N LEU A 226 -1.31 -13.59 -15.41
CA LEU A 226 -2.05 -12.37 -15.77
C LEU A 226 -1.79 -11.89 -17.20
N GLY A 227 -0.77 -12.41 -17.89
CA GLY A 227 -0.51 -12.08 -19.30
C GLY A 227 0.03 -10.67 -19.56
N VAL A 228 0.45 -9.95 -18.53
CA VAL A 228 1.19 -8.67 -18.67
C VAL A 228 2.71 -8.90 -18.73
N ALA A 229 3.51 -7.87 -18.93
CA ALA A 229 4.97 -7.99 -18.87
C ALA A 229 5.46 -8.14 -17.40
N PRO A 230 6.61 -8.77 -17.11
CA PRO A 230 7.15 -8.89 -15.76
C PRO A 230 7.30 -7.56 -15.02
N GLU A 231 7.63 -6.48 -15.72
CA GLU A 231 7.81 -5.13 -15.18
C GLU A 231 6.48 -4.45 -14.81
N MET A 232 5.36 -5.03 -15.26
CA MET A 232 4.00 -4.62 -14.88
C MET A 232 3.45 -5.47 -13.72
N ARG A 233 4.28 -6.34 -13.14
CA ARG A 233 3.98 -7.13 -11.95
C ARG A 233 5.00 -6.79 -10.87
N GLY A 234 4.56 -6.11 -9.82
CA GLY A 234 5.36 -5.85 -8.62
C GLY A 234 5.13 -6.93 -7.57
N GLY A 235 6.18 -7.57 -7.09
CA GLY A 235 6.13 -8.56 -6.01
C GLY A 235 6.98 -8.11 -4.85
N ASN A 236 6.36 -7.41 -3.90
CA ASN A 236 7.05 -6.81 -2.77
C ASN A 236 6.92 -7.67 -1.51
N THR A 237 8.00 -7.74 -0.73
CA THR A 237 8.05 -8.52 0.51
C THR A 237 8.56 -7.69 1.68
N LEU A 238 7.92 -7.85 2.84
CA LEU A 238 8.46 -7.41 4.14
C LEU A 238 8.80 -8.66 4.97
N PRO A 239 10.08 -9.10 4.98
CA PRO A 239 10.51 -10.26 5.74
C PRO A 239 10.56 -9.98 7.24
N LEU A 240 9.86 -10.82 8.02
CA LEU A 240 9.77 -10.72 9.47
C LEU A 240 10.02 -12.10 10.07
N GLU A 241 10.66 -12.14 11.24
CA GLU A 241 10.89 -13.41 11.96
C GLU A 241 9.57 -13.97 12.50
N ASP A 242 8.82 -13.13 13.21
CA ASP A 242 7.47 -13.40 13.67
C ASP A 242 6.60 -12.19 13.33
N VAL A 243 5.76 -12.36 12.31
CA VAL A 243 4.81 -11.32 11.86
C VAL A 243 3.99 -10.81 13.03
N ARG A 244 3.52 -11.70 13.92
CA ARG A 244 2.61 -11.34 14.99
C ARG A 244 3.26 -10.56 16.10
N ALA A 245 4.44 -10.99 16.52
CA ALA A 245 5.23 -10.26 17.51
C ALA A 245 5.67 -8.90 16.96
N TRP A 246 6.09 -8.85 15.69
CA TRP A 246 6.56 -7.61 15.07
C TRP A 246 5.47 -6.53 15.03
N PHE A 247 4.26 -6.86 14.54
CA PHE A 247 3.17 -5.88 14.52
C PHE A 247 2.64 -5.53 15.91
N SER A 248 2.80 -6.39 16.90
CA SER A 248 2.48 -6.05 18.30
C SER A 248 3.45 -4.99 18.83
N ASP A 249 4.76 -5.15 18.62
CA ASP A 249 5.77 -4.15 19.00
C ASP A 249 5.56 -2.84 18.22
N PHE A 250 5.36 -2.94 16.92
CA PHE A 250 5.16 -1.79 16.06
C PHE A 250 3.89 -1.00 16.44
N ALA A 251 2.80 -1.68 16.80
CA ALA A 251 1.59 -1.01 17.29
C ALA A 251 1.82 -0.21 18.58
N SER A 252 2.65 -0.73 19.50
CA SER A 252 3.04 0.01 20.70
C SER A 252 3.88 1.25 20.38
N ARG A 253 4.76 1.18 19.38
CA ARG A 253 5.50 2.37 18.89
C ARG A 253 4.57 3.41 18.29
N VAL A 254 3.63 2.97 17.45
CA VAL A 254 2.62 3.85 16.85
C VAL A 254 1.78 4.53 17.93
N TRP A 255 1.36 3.78 18.96
CA TRP A 255 0.63 4.36 20.08
C TRP A 255 1.45 5.38 20.86
N ALA A 256 2.72 5.08 21.14
CA ALA A 256 3.61 6.03 21.81
C ALA A 256 3.71 7.36 21.05
N GLN A 257 3.65 7.34 19.71
CA GLN A 257 3.59 8.56 18.89
C GLN A 257 2.25 9.29 19.07
N ILE A 258 1.13 8.58 19.01
CA ILE A 258 -0.22 9.15 19.20
C ILE A 258 -0.38 9.79 20.59
N GLU A 259 0.22 9.21 21.63
CA GLU A 259 0.19 9.77 22.98
C GLU A 259 0.81 11.17 23.06
N THR A 260 1.81 11.46 22.23
CA THR A 260 2.46 12.78 22.18
C THR A 260 1.66 13.86 21.46
N PHE A 261 0.60 13.49 20.74
CA PHE A 261 -0.24 14.47 20.05
C PHE A 261 -1.08 15.26 21.06
N ASP A 262 -1.25 16.56 20.86
CA ASP A 262 -2.01 17.39 21.80
C ASP A 262 -3.49 16.98 21.81
N VAL A 263 -4.19 17.25 22.93
CA VAL A 263 -5.66 17.08 23.06
C VAL A 263 -6.32 18.43 23.12
#